data_AF-A0A956FU56-F1
#
_entry.id   AF-A0A956FU56-F1
#
_cell.length_a   1.000
_cell.length_b   1.000
_cell.length_c   1.000
_cell.angle_alpha   90.00
_cell.angle_beta   90.00
_cell.angle_gamma   90.00
#
_symmetry.space_group_name_H-M   'P 1'
#
loop_
_entity.id
_entity.type
_entity.pdbx_description
1 polymer ?
#
loop_
_entity_poly.entity_id
_entity_poly.type
_entity_poly.pdbx_seq_one_letter_code
_entity_poly.pdbx_strand_id
1 'polypeptide(L)'
;MSITVRKMRFEVPDDLDPVLIPGEPEESFLLAGLSLLLPYLEPYLIRTMNAAKERVDDPALLEDLRRFNAQEGQHYRAHRRFNDAVRGHSPGFAGLAALEEALDRDYQRFTAERSLRFNLAYAEGFEA
;
A
#
# COMPACT_ATOMS: atom_id res chain seq x y z
N MET A 1 7.98 -4.42 20.96
CA MET A 1 6.60 -4.12 20.52
C MET A 1 6.15 -5.30 19.67
N SER A 2 4.90 -5.77 19.74
CA SER A 2 4.46 -6.96 18.97
C SER A 2 3.51 -6.53 17.86
N ILE A 3 3.81 -6.90 16.60
CA ILE A 3 2.93 -6.63 15.45
C ILE A 3 1.71 -7.55 15.53
N THR A 4 0.51 -6.98 15.52
CA THR A 4 -0.74 -7.76 15.51
C THR A 4 -1.33 -7.77 14.10
N VAL A 5 -1.40 -8.95 13.48
CA VAL A 5 -2.02 -9.11 12.15
C VAL A 5 -3.55 -9.06 12.29
N ARG A 6 -4.20 -8.09 11.64
CA ARG A 6 -5.65 -7.86 11.72
C ARG A 6 -6.31 -8.05 10.36
N LYS A 7 -7.29 -8.95 10.31
CA LYS A 7 -8.19 -9.07 9.16
C LYS A 7 -9.31 -8.03 9.29
N MET A 8 -9.02 -6.81 8.85
CA MET A 8 -10.01 -5.73 8.85
C MET A 8 -11.10 -6.00 7.81
N ARG A 9 -12.36 -5.84 8.20
CA ARG A 9 -13.53 -5.97 7.34
C ARG A 9 -14.25 -4.63 7.31
N PHE A 10 -13.77 -3.73 6.45
CA PHE A 10 -14.48 -2.50 6.17
C PHE A 10 -15.56 -2.76 5.13
N GLU A 11 -16.73 -2.16 5.34
CA GLU A 11 -17.74 -2.06 4.31
C GLU A 11 -17.38 -0.87 3.42
N VAL A 12 -17.32 -1.14 2.12
CA VAL A 12 -17.11 -0.11 1.09
C VAL A 12 -18.34 -0.21 0.19
N PRO A 13 -19.23 0.80 0.20
CA PRO A 13 -20.38 0.85 -0.69
C PRO A 13 -19.96 0.95 -2.15
N ASP A 14 -20.75 0.37 -3.06
CA ASP A 14 -20.49 0.45 -4.50
C ASP A 14 -20.70 1.88 -5.05
N ASP A 15 -21.51 2.69 -4.35
CA ASP A 15 -21.82 4.09 -4.66
C ASP A 15 -21.04 5.08 -3.77
N LEU A 16 -19.90 4.67 -3.20
CA LEU A 16 -19.05 5.52 -2.37
C LEU A 16 -18.79 6.87 -3.05
N ASP A 17 -19.08 7.95 -2.34
CA ASP A 17 -18.64 9.31 -2.71
C ASP A 17 -17.17 9.50 -2.30
N PRO A 18 -16.25 9.83 -3.22
CA PRO A 18 -14.87 10.16 -2.90
C PRO A 18 -14.71 11.39 -1.99
N VAL A 19 -15.75 12.21 -1.81
CA VAL A 19 -15.80 13.25 -0.77
C VAL A 19 -16.10 12.61 0.59
N LEU A 20 -15.07 11.99 1.17
CA LEU A 20 -15.13 11.23 2.43
C LEU A 20 -15.43 12.10 3.66
N ILE A 21 -14.97 13.36 3.64
CA ILE A 21 -15.14 14.33 4.73
C ILE A 21 -16.15 15.38 4.27
N PRO A 22 -17.35 15.43 4.87
CA PRO A 22 -18.39 16.36 4.45
C PRO A 22 -17.93 17.82 4.53
N GLY A 23 -18.00 18.52 3.39
CA GLY A 23 -17.59 19.93 3.28
C GLY A 23 -16.11 20.14 2.98
N GLU A 24 -15.28 19.10 2.99
CA GLU A 24 -13.83 19.18 2.81
C GLU A 24 -13.37 18.34 1.59
N PRO A 25 -13.70 18.75 0.35
CA PRO A 25 -13.39 17.97 -0.84
C PRO A 25 -11.89 17.84 -1.09
N GLU A 26 -11.09 18.89 -0.82
CA GLU A 26 -9.64 18.86 -1.04
C GLU A 26 -8.95 17.82 -0.15
N GLU A 27 -9.29 17.80 1.14
CA GLU A 27 -8.77 16.82 2.09
C GLU A 27 -9.24 15.40 1.75
N SER A 28 -10.50 15.26 1.36
CA SER A 28 -11.06 13.98 0.95
C SER A 28 -10.32 13.38 -0.25
N PHE A 29 -10.06 14.20 -1.28
CA PHE A 29 -9.33 13.76 -2.47
C PHE A 29 -7.85 13.55 -2.22
N LEU A 30 -7.24 14.25 -1.25
CA LEU A 30 -5.90 13.94 -0.79
C LEU A 30 -5.83 12.53 -0.17
N LEU A 31 -6.79 12.18 0.69
CA LEU A 31 -6.86 10.87 1.33
C LEU A 31 -7.17 9.75 0.33
N ALA A 32 -8.12 9.97 -0.57
CA ALA A 32 -8.42 9.04 -1.65
C ALA A 32 -7.20 8.86 -2.58
N GLY A 33 -6.52 9.96 -2.91
CA GLY A 33 -5.28 9.97 -3.67
C GLY A 33 -4.16 9.17 -3.03
N LEU A 34 -3.96 9.33 -1.71
CA LEU A 34 -2.99 8.52 -0.96
C LEU A 34 -3.37 7.04 -1.00
N SER A 35 -4.64 6.71 -0.82
CA SER A 35 -5.10 5.31 -0.92
C SER A 35 -4.81 4.69 -2.29
N LEU A 36 -4.87 5.46 -3.39
CA LEU A 36 -4.55 4.98 -4.74
C LEU A 36 -3.09 4.49 -4.86
N LEU A 37 -2.16 5.07 -4.12
CA LEU A 37 -0.75 4.67 -4.10
C LEU A 37 -0.53 3.32 -3.42
N LEU A 38 -1.24 3.07 -2.31
CA LEU A 38 -0.89 2.03 -1.35
C LEU A 38 -0.90 0.60 -1.93
N PRO A 39 -1.86 0.19 -2.79
CA PRO A 39 -1.85 -1.14 -3.41
C PRO A 39 -0.62 -1.48 -4.24
N TYR A 40 0.19 -0.48 -4.61
CA TYR A 40 1.44 -0.66 -5.35
C TYR A 40 2.65 -0.65 -4.41
N LEU A 41 2.58 0.19 -3.37
CA LEU A 41 3.60 0.27 -2.33
C LEU A 41 3.64 -1.00 -1.47
N GLU A 42 2.50 -1.52 -0.99
CA GLU A 42 2.52 -2.63 -0.02
C GLU A 42 3.13 -3.92 -0.60
N PRO A 43 2.84 -4.33 -1.86
CA PRO A 43 3.57 -5.43 -2.48
C PRO A 43 5.08 -5.17 -2.60
N TYR A 44 5.50 -3.92 -2.82
CA TYR A 44 6.91 -3.54 -2.83
C TYR A 44 7.55 -3.66 -1.44
N LEU A 45 6.86 -3.23 -0.38
CA LEU A 45 7.31 -3.41 1.00
C LEU A 45 7.48 -4.90 1.32
N ILE A 46 6.49 -5.74 0.96
CA ILE A 46 6.54 -7.20 1.16
C ILE A 46 7.75 -7.81 0.44
N ARG A 47 8.02 -7.43 -0.82
CA ARG A 47 9.19 -7.91 -1.58
C ARG A 47 10.50 -7.48 -0.90
N THR A 48 10.59 -6.22 -0.48
CA THR A 48 11.76 -5.65 0.21
C THR A 48 12.05 -6.40 1.51
N MET A 49 11.04 -6.61 2.35
CA MET A 49 11.20 -7.34 3.61
C MET A 49 11.51 -8.82 3.39
N ASN A 50 10.96 -9.45 2.35
CA ASN A 50 11.34 -10.82 1.99
C ASN A 50 12.81 -10.94 1.58
N ALA A 51 13.34 -9.98 0.82
CA ALA A 51 14.77 -9.94 0.50
C ALA A 51 15.64 -9.69 1.74
N ALA A 52 15.15 -8.88 2.69
CA ALA A 52 15.85 -8.60 3.93
C ALA A 52 15.94 -9.82 4.87
N LYS A 53 14.93 -10.71 4.87
CA LYS A 53 14.91 -11.93 5.70
C LYS A 53 16.16 -12.80 5.52
N GLU A 54 16.73 -12.85 4.32
CA GLU A 54 17.95 -13.62 4.03
C GLU A 54 19.20 -13.10 4.76
N ARG A 55 19.13 -11.92 5.38
CA ARG A 55 20.23 -11.25 6.10
C ARG A 55 19.99 -11.17 7.61
N VAL A 56 18.95 -11.82 8.13
CA VAL A 56 18.54 -11.72 9.53
C VAL A 56 18.66 -13.09 10.19
N ASP A 57 19.44 -13.16 11.27
CA ASP A 57 19.60 -14.37 12.08
C ASP A 57 18.71 -14.37 13.34
N ASP A 58 18.23 -13.20 13.76
CA ASP A 58 17.39 -13.08 14.95
C ASP A 58 15.99 -13.67 14.70
N PRO A 59 15.61 -14.78 15.37
CA PRO A 59 14.31 -15.42 15.16
C PRO A 59 13.13 -14.52 15.54
N ALA A 60 13.30 -13.59 16.49
CA ALA A 60 12.26 -12.64 16.86
C ALA A 60 12.01 -11.64 15.73
N LEU A 61 13.08 -11.11 15.13
CA LEU A 61 12.98 -10.18 14.01
C LEU A 61 12.43 -10.86 12.75
N LEU A 62 12.79 -12.12 12.48
CA LEU A 62 12.20 -12.90 11.38
C LEU A 62 10.68 -13.07 11.53
N GLU A 63 10.22 -13.32 12.76
CA GLU A 63 8.80 -13.41 13.07
C GLU A 63 8.08 -12.06 12.90
N ASP A 64 8.72 -10.96 13.31
CA ASP A 64 8.17 -9.61 13.08
C ASP A 64 8.08 -9.28 11.58
N LEU A 65 9.10 -9.59 10.77
CA LEU A 65 9.04 -9.45 9.30
C LEU A 65 7.93 -10.31 8.69
N ARG A 66 7.66 -11.49 9.24
CA ARG A 66 6.55 -12.35 8.80
C ARG A 66 5.20 -11.70 9.12
N ARG A 67 5.05 -11.13 10.31
CA ARG A 67 3.81 -10.45 10.74
C ARG A 67 3.58 -9.16 9.98
N PHE A 68 4.62 -8.36 9.76
CA PHE A 68 4.59 -7.17 8.93
C PHE A 68 4.06 -7.51 7.53
N ASN A 69 4.69 -8.46 6.83
CA ASN A 69 4.24 -8.85 5.48
C ASN A 69 2.79 -9.38 5.47
N ALA A 70 2.38 -10.08 6.52
CA ALA A 70 1.00 -10.55 6.64
C ALA A 70 0.02 -9.40 6.85
N GLN A 71 0.41 -8.36 7.58
CA GLN A 71 -0.37 -7.15 7.80
C GLN A 71 -0.47 -6.29 6.52
N GLU A 72 0.64 -6.07 5.82
CA GLU A 72 0.64 -5.38 4.52
C GLU A 72 -0.22 -6.09 3.48
N GLY A 73 -0.28 -7.42 3.50
CA GLY A 73 -1.22 -8.17 2.67
C GLY A 73 -2.69 -7.91 3.02
N GLN A 74 -3.03 -7.53 4.26
CA GLN A 74 -4.38 -7.09 4.64
C GLN A 74 -4.65 -5.66 4.15
N HIS A 75 -3.68 -4.75 4.32
CA HIS A 75 -3.78 -3.37 3.83
C HIS A 75 -4.06 -3.36 2.32
N TYR A 76 -3.30 -4.14 1.56
CA TYR A 76 -3.47 -4.29 0.12
C TYR A 76 -4.88 -4.63 -0.31
N ARG A 77 -5.48 -5.62 0.36
CA ARG A 77 -6.86 -6.02 0.04
C ARG A 77 -7.87 -4.92 0.37
N ALA A 78 -7.65 -4.18 1.46
CA ALA A 78 -8.53 -3.11 1.88
C ALA A 78 -8.44 -1.89 0.94
N HIS A 79 -7.22 -1.41 0.66
CA HIS A 79 -7.00 -0.29 -0.25
C HIS A 79 -7.46 -0.60 -1.66
N ARG A 80 -7.20 -1.82 -2.18
CA ARG A 80 -7.70 -2.22 -3.49
C ARG A 80 -9.23 -2.14 -3.57
N ARG A 81 -9.95 -2.66 -2.58
CA ARG A 81 -11.42 -2.61 -2.55
C ARG A 81 -11.93 -1.16 -2.50
N PHE A 82 -11.33 -0.32 -1.66
CA PHE A 82 -11.68 1.10 -1.58
C PHE A 82 -11.42 1.83 -2.91
N ASN A 83 -10.24 1.61 -3.51
CA ASN A 83 -9.85 2.24 -4.76
C ASN A 83 -10.73 1.78 -5.94
N ASP A 84 -11.16 0.51 -5.96
CA ASP A 84 -12.09 0.01 -6.97
C ASP A 84 -13.42 0.78 -6.92
N ALA A 85 -13.95 1.08 -5.73
CA ALA A 85 -15.15 1.91 -5.56
C ALA A 85 -14.92 3.37 -6.00
N VAL A 86 -13.79 3.98 -5.61
CA VAL A 86 -13.44 5.34 -6.06
C VAL A 86 -13.34 5.42 -7.58
N ARG A 87 -12.67 4.48 -8.24
CA ARG A 87 -12.58 4.44 -9.72
C ARG A 87 -13.95 4.24 -10.37
N GLY A 88 -14.84 3.47 -9.75
CA GLY A 88 -16.19 3.21 -10.22
C GLY A 88 -17.13 4.42 -10.12
N HIS A 89 -16.83 5.38 -9.24
CA HIS A 89 -17.70 6.52 -8.98
C HIS A 89 -17.93 7.44 -10.20
N SER A 90 -16.89 7.68 -11.02
CA SER A 90 -17.00 8.60 -12.16
C SER A 90 -16.15 8.14 -13.35
N PRO A 91 -16.69 8.16 -14.60
CA PRO A 91 -15.89 7.94 -15.81
C PRO A 91 -14.70 8.89 -15.96
N GLY A 92 -14.76 10.08 -15.32
CA GLY A 92 -13.66 11.04 -15.31
C GLY A 92 -12.39 10.52 -14.65
N PHE A 93 -12.47 9.47 -13.84
CA PHE A 93 -11.32 8.86 -13.17
C PHE A 93 -10.61 7.79 -13.98
N ALA A 94 -11.05 7.51 -15.22
CA ALA A 94 -10.38 6.55 -16.10
C ALA A 94 -8.88 6.88 -16.32
N GLY A 95 -8.49 8.16 -16.24
CA GLY A 95 -7.10 8.60 -16.38
C GLY A 95 -6.17 8.16 -15.25
N LEU A 96 -6.70 7.77 -14.07
CA LEU A 96 -5.89 7.32 -12.93
C LEU A 96 -5.11 6.04 -13.26
N ALA A 97 -5.66 5.17 -14.11
CA ALA A 97 -5.03 3.90 -14.46
C ALA A 97 -3.60 4.06 -15.02
N ALA A 98 -3.35 5.11 -15.81
CA ALA A 98 -2.03 5.37 -16.36
C ALA A 98 -1.01 5.81 -15.29
N LEU A 99 -1.46 6.56 -14.27
CA LEU A 99 -0.63 6.98 -13.15
C LEU A 99 -0.30 5.80 -12.24
N GLU A 100 -1.31 4.99 -11.95
CA GLU A 100 -1.18 3.75 -11.17
C GLU A 100 -0.23 2.74 -11.86
N GLU A 101 -0.33 2.59 -13.18
CA GLU A 101 0.60 1.74 -13.94
C GLU A 101 2.04 2.28 -13.91
N ALA A 102 2.21 3.61 -13.94
CA ALA A 102 3.53 4.22 -13.79
C ALA A 102 4.12 3.95 -12.39
N LEU A 103 3.29 4.05 -11.34
CA LEU A 103 3.69 3.73 -9.96
C LEU A 103 4.10 2.27 -9.81
N ASP A 104 3.31 1.32 -10.34
CA ASP A 104 3.69 -0.10 -10.30
C ASP A 104 5.04 -0.32 -10.98
N ARG A 105 5.22 0.21 -12.20
CA ARG A 105 6.49 0.11 -12.93
C ARG A 105 7.68 0.66 -12.14
N ASP A 106 7.50 1.79 -11.45
CA ASP A 106 8.54 2.38 -10.61
C ASP A 106 8.94 1.46 -9.45
N TYR A 107 7.96 0.87 -8.76
CA TYR A 107 8.21 -0.06 -7.65
C TYR A 107 8.78 -1.41 -8.11
N GLN A 108 8.39 -1.91 -9.28
CA GLN A 108 9.04 -3.07 -9.90
C GLN A 108 10.50 -2.75 -10.24
N ARG A 109 10.75 -1.58 -10.84
CA ARG A 109 12.11 -1.10 -11.16
C ARG A 109 12.97 -0.96 -9.91
N PHE A 110 12.45 -0.42 -8.82
CA PHE A 110 13.19 -0.32 -7.55
C PHE A 110 13.56 -1.70 -7.01
N THR A 111 12.62 -2.66 -7.04
CA THR A 111 12.90 -4.05 -6.66
C THR A 111 14.00 -4.66 -7.51
N ALA A 112 13.99 -4.42 -8.82
CA ALA A 112 14.92 -5.05 -9.77
C ALA A 112 16.31 -4.40 -9.81
N GLU A 113 16.39 -3.07 -9.71
CA GLU A 113 17.60 -2.32 -10.03
C GLU A 113 18.26 -1.65 -8.82
N ARG A 114 17.54 -1.45 -7.72
CA ARG A 114 18.10 -0.77 -6.54
C ARG A 114 18.65 -1.76 -5.54
N SER A 115 19.65 -1.32 -4.77
CA SER A 115 20.23 -2.15 -3.71
C SER A 115 19.23 -2.38 -2.58
N LEU A 116 19.39 -3.49 -1.86
CA LEU A 116 18.58 -3.77 -0.67
C LEU A 116 18.65 -2.63 0.37
N ARG A 117 19.82 -1.99 0.53
CA ARG A 117 19.98 -0.82 1.41
C ARG A 117 19.09 0.35 0.99
N PHE A 118 19.02 0.65 -0.30
CA PHE A 118 18.13 1.69 -0.82
C PHE A 118 16.67 1.30 -0.56
N ASN A 119 16.28 0.08 -0.90
CA ASN A 119 14.88 -0.35 -0.78
C ASN A 119 14.41 -0.33 0.69
N LEU A 120 15.26 -0.74 1.63
CA LEU A 120 14.98 -0.65 3.07
C LEU A 120 14.86 0.79 3.57
N ALA A 121 15.77 1.68 3.17
CA ALA A 121 15.69 3.09 3.57
C ALA A 121 14.46 3.79 2.97
N TYR A 122 14.12 3.47 1.72
CA TYR A 122 12.91 3.98 1.09
C TYR A 122 11.65 3.45 1.78
N ALA A 123 11.61 2.14 2.09
CA ALA A 123 10.50 1.52 2.81
C ALA A 123 10.29 2.15 4.20
N GLU A 124 11.37 2.40 4.93
CA GLU A 124 11.31 3.04 6.26
C GLU A 124 10.68 4.43 6.20
N GLY A 125 10.95 5.23 5.16
CA GLY A 125 10.33 6.54 4.99
C GLY A 125 8.81 6.55 4.83
N PHE A 126 8.17 5.39 4.60
CA PHE A 126 6.71 5.24 4.57
C PHE A 126 6.13 4.63 5.86
N GLU A 127 6.97 4.01 6.69
CA GLU A 127 6.56 3.19 7.84
C GLU A 127 7.06 3.74 9.19
N ALA A 128 7.75 4.88 9.18
CA ALA A 128 8.33 5.56 10.35
C ALA A 128 7.33 6.45 11.13
#